data_AF-A0A0R3PEF3-F1
#
_entry.id   AF-A0A0R3PEF3-F1
#
_cell.length_a   1.000
_cell.length_b   1.000
_cell.length_c   1.000
_cell.angle_alpha   90.00
_cell.angle_beta   90.00
_cell.angle_gamma   90.00
#
_symmetry.space_group_name_H-M   'P 1'
#
loop_
_entity.id
_entity.type
_entity.pdbx_description
1 polymer ?
#
loop_
_entity_poly.entity_id
_entity_poly.type
_entity_poly.pdbx_seq_one_letter_code
_entity_poly.pdbx_strand_id
1 'polypeptide(L)'
;MHYGKAAFARPGTVTMETLDSRYTNVIGTQTDASSSDYQKVCNIYGCKVCNSGITGTNDENTDKWRPEPEPETEPETEPSTDKECSDKLTNVCRTVKQLRVLDCSYGYAKKFCCATCNAGESGSPDLYYNDH
;
A
#
# COMPACT_ATOMS: atom_id res chain seq x y z
N MET A 1 -5.38 11.58 -9.08
CA MET A 1 -4.52 10.38 -8.82
C MET A 1 -5.13 9.03 -9.29
N HIS A 2 -5.95 8.97 -10.35
CA HIS A 2 -6.63 7.72 -10.74
C HIS A 2 -5.95 7.05 -11.93
N TYR A 3 -5.85 5.71 -11.94
CA TYR A 3 -5.36 4.95 -13.10
C TYR A 3 -6.36 4.94 -14.26
N GLY A 4 -5.87 4.68 -15.48
CA GLY A 4 -6.72 4.55 -16.67
C GLY A 4 -7.37 3.17 -16.79
N LYS A 5 -8.43 3.07 -17.58
CA LYS A 5 -9.26 1.85 -17.72
C LYS A 5 -8.51 0.55 -18.05
N ALA A 6 -7.36 0.65 -18.72
CA ALA A 6 -6.55 -0.49 -19.15
C ALA A 6 -5.22 -0.62 -18.38
N ALA A 7 -5.08 0.03 -17.22
CA ALA A 7 -3.87 -0.09 -16.43
C ALA A 7 -3.62 -1.56 -16.04
N PHE A 8 -2.42 -2.05 -16.35
CA PHE A 8 -2.00 -3.46 -16.15
C PHE A 8 -2.88 -4.51 -16.87
N ALA A 9 -3.70 -4.09 -17.84
CA ALA A 9 -4.54 -5.00 -18.61
C ALA A 9 -3.73 -5.76 -19.66
N ARG A 10 -4.22 -6.94 -20.07
CA ARG A 10 -3.74 -7.59 -21.29
C ARG A 10 -4.11 -6.72 -22.50
N PRO A 11 -3.36 -6.77 -23.62
CA PRO A 11 -3.69 -5.99 -24.82
C PRO A 11 -5.15 -6.19 -25.25
N GLY A 12 -5.87 -5.08 -25.46
CA GLY A 12 -7.28 -5.09 -25.85
C GLY A 12 -8.29 -5.33 -24.73
N THR A 13 -7.86 -5.44 -23.47
CA THR A 13 -8.76 -5.66 -22.31
C THR A 13 -8.84 -4.44 -21.40
N VAL A 14 -9.91 -4.37 -20.60
CA VAL A 14 -10.16 -3.33 -19.60
C VAL A 14 -10.11 -3.97 -18.21
N THR A 15 -9.42 -3.32 -17.27
CA THR A 15 -9.28 -3.77 -15.87
C THR A 15 -10.09 -2.93 -14.90
N MET A 16 -10.44 -1.70 -15.29
CA MET A 16 -11.23 -0.79 -14.48
C MET A 16 -12.33 -0.15 -15.32
N GLU A 17 -13.57 -0.41 -14.93
CA GLU A 17 -14.76 0.18 -15.51
C GLU A 17 -15.48 1.02 -14.45
N THR A 18 -15.92 2.21 -14.84
CA THR A 18 -16.65 3.11 -13.94
C THR A 18 -18.12 2.73 -13.92
N LEU A 19 -18.78 2.82 -12.77
CA LEU A 19 -20.23 2.57 -12.66
C LEU A 19 -21.04 3.50 -13.58
N ASP A 20 -20.64 4.76 -13.67
CA ASP A 20 -21.15 5.69 -14.68
C ASP A 20 -20.25 5.63 -15.91
N SER A 21 -20.79 5.08 -17.00
CA SER A 21 -20.07 4.81 -18.24
C SER A 21 -19.48 6.06 -18.90
N ARG A 22 -20.01 7.26 -18.60
CA ARG A 22 -19.50 8.53 -19.12
C ARG A 22 -18.06 8.80 -18.70
N TYR A 23 -17.62 8.23 -17.57
CA TYR A 23 -16.29 8.46 -17.02
C TYR A 23 -15.27 7.37 -17.36
N THR A 24 -15.67 6.26 -18.00
CA THR A 24 -14.79 5.11 -18.25
C THR A 24 -13.60 5.48 -19.12
N ASN A 25 -13.80 6.39 -20.08
CA ASN A 25 -12.74 6.90 -20.96
C ASN A 25 -12.09 8.20 -20.45
N VAL A 26 -12.49 8.69 -19.28
CA VAL A 26 -11.98 9.92 -18.66
C VAL A 26 -10.98 9.61 -17.54
N ILE A 27 -11.13 8.47 -16.85
CA ILE A 27 -10.19 8.08 -15.80
C ILE A 27 -8.77 7.88 -16.36
N GLY A 28 -7.78 8.33 -15.59
CA GLY A 28 -6.37 8.17 -15.94
C GLY A 28 -5.88 8.95 -17.16
N THR A 29 -6.64 9.91 -17.66
CA THR A 29 -6.20 10.79 -18.77
C THR A 29 -5.63 12.13 -18.30
N GLN A 30 -5.58 12.38 -16.99
CA GLN A 30 -5.05 13.64 -16.45
C GLN A 30 -3.54 13.75 -16.65
N THR A 31 -3.09 14.92 -17.09
CA THR A 31 -1.67 15.26 -17.28
C THR A 31 -1.04 15.91 -16.04
N ASP A 32 -1.86 16.43 -15.14
CA ASP A 32 -1.46 17.05 -13.88
C ASP A 32 -2.47 16.68 -12.77
N ALA A 33 -2.16 17.05 -11.52
CA ALA A 33 -3.09 16.92 -10.40
C ALA A 33 -4.39 17.71 -10.65
N SER A 34 -5.54 17.11 -10.30
CA SER A 34 -6.82 17.82 -10.38
C SER A 34 -6.93 18.89 -9.31
N SER A 35 -7.84 19.85 -9.50
CA SER A 35 -8.20 20.82 -8.45
C SER A 35 -8.58 20.14 -7.13
N SER A 36 -9.24 18.98 -7.19
CA SER A 36 -9.56 18.18 -5.99
C SER A 36 -8.34 17.53 -5.33
N ASP A 37 -7.32 17.14 -6.10
CA ASP A 37 -6.06 16.62 -5.54
C ASP A 37 -5.31 17.75 -4.82
N TYR A 38 -5.20 18.93 -5.45
CA TYR A 38 -4.62 20.12 -4.82
C TYR A 38 -5.37 20.55 -3.55
N GLN A 39 -6.71 20.50 -3.57
CA GLN A 39 -7.52 20.84 -2.39
C GLN A 39 -7.28 19.87 -1.23
N LYS A 40 -7.18 18.56 -1.50
CA LYS A 40 -6.85 17.56 -0.48
C LYS A 40 -5.48 17.84 0.16
N VAL A 41 -4.46 18.10 -0.67
CA VAL A 41 -3.12 18.46 -0.18
C VAL A 41 -3.18 19.74 0.65
N CYS A 42 -3.86 20.77 0.16
CA CYS A 42 -4.03 22.04 0.86
C CYS A 42 -4.70 21.88 2.23
N ASN A 43 -5.71 21.01 2.34
CA ASN A 43 -6.40 20.72 3.59
C ASN A 43 -5.49 19.99 4.60
N ILE A 44 -4.69 19.02 4.14
CA ILE A 44 -3.77 18.27 5.00
C ILE A 44 -2.67 19.19 5.56
N TYR A 45 -2.13 20.09 4.74
CA TYR A 45 -0.98 20.92 5.11
C TYR A 45 -1.34 22.35 5.54
N GLY A 46 -2.63 22.69 5.61
CA GLY A 46 -3.07 24.03 6.01
C GLY A 46 -2.54 25.14 5.08
N CYS A 47 -2.49 24.90 3.78
CA CYS A 47 -1.87 25.83 2.83
C CYS A 47 -2.60 27.18 2.81
N LYS A 48 -1.88 28.26 3.13
CA LYS A 48 -2.45 29.62 3.18
C LYS A 48 -3.11 30.04 1.87
N VAL A 49 -2.47 29.79 0.72
CA VAL A 49 -2.96 30.21 -0.61
C VAL A 49 -4.35 29.64 -0.91
N CYS A 50 -4.56 28.36 -0.62
CA CYS A 50 -5.86 27.69 -0.76
C CYS A 50 -6.89 28.15 0.28
N ASN A 51 -6.44 28.46 1.50
CA ASN A 51 -7.29 28.78 2.65
C ASN A 51 -7.51 30.29 2.84
N SER A 52 -7.01 31.14 1.95
CA SER A 52 -7.00 32.61 2.05
C SER A 52 -8.39 33.26 2.17
N GLY A 53 -9.47 32.51 1.90
CA GLY A 53 -10.86 32.95 2.05
C GLY A 53 -11.54 32.53 3.36
N ILE A 54 -10.85 31.76 4.21
CA ILE A 54 -11.31 31.39 5.56
C ILE A 54 -10.63 32.34 6.54
N THR A 55 -11.05 33.61 6.57
CA THR A 55 -10.66 34.53 7.64
C THR A 55 -11.50 34.22 8.88
N GLY A 56 -11.11 33.18 9.61
CA GLY A 56 -11.45 33.05 11.02
C GLY A 56 -10.58 34.03 11.80
N THR A 57 -11.18 35.06 12.36
CA THR A 57 -10.53 35.99 13.28
C THR A 57 -10.05 35.27 14.54
N ASN A 58 -8.82 35.61 14.92
CA ASN A 58 -8.22 35.53 16.25
C ASN A 58 -7.55 34.22 16.70
N ASP A 59 -6.26 34.43 16.97
CA ASP A 59 -5.46 33.95 18.09
C ASP A 59 -4.70 32.62 18.03
N GLU A 60 -3.44 32.83 18.43
CA GLU A 60 -2.38 31.96 18.93
C GLU A 60 -2.53 30.44 18.87
N ASN A 61 -1.40 29.85 18.48
CA ASN A 61 -1.05 28.44 18.61
C ASN A 61 -1.78 27.49 17.66
N THR A 62 -1.29 27.41 16.42
CA THR A 62 -1.53 26.22 15.59
C THR A 62 -0.27 25.38 15.58
N ASP A 63 -0.19 24.57 16.64
CA ASP A 63 0.59 23.35 16.69
C ASP A 63 0.56 22.62 15.33
N LYS A 64 1.74 22.16 14.91
CA LYS A 64 1.94 21.21 13.82
C LYS A 64 0.81 20.21 13.77
N TRP A 65 0.18 20.06 12.60
CA TRP A 65 -0.62 18.88 12.33
C TRP A 65 0.27 17.63 12.48
N ARG A 66 0.16 17.00 13.65
CA ARG A 66 0.43 15.59 13.86
C ARG A 66 -0.88 14.90 13.45
N PRO A 67 -0.89 13.97 12.48
CA PRO A 67 -2.10 13.18 12.26
C PRO A 67 -2.53 12.61 13.61
N GLU A 68 -3.78 12.85 13.98
CA GLU A 68 -4.42 12.09 15.05
C GLU A 68 -4.16 10.61 14.78
N PRO A 69 -3.80 9.81 15.80
CA PRO A 69 -3.73 8.37 15.62
C PRO A 69 -5.06 7.92 15.01
N GLU A 70 -4.99 7.10 13.96
CA GLU A 70 -6.16 6.47 13.35
C GLU A 70 -7.09 5.99 14.47
N PRO A 71 -8.42 6.19 14.34
CA PRO A 71 -9.35 5.73 15.36
C PRO A 71 -9.03 4.26 15.62
N GLU A 72 -8.71 3.96 16.88
CA GLU A 72 -8.51 2.60 17.35
C GLU A 72 -9.74 1.83 16.88
N THR A 73 -9.55 1.06 15.81
CA THR A 73 -10.57 0.16 15.33
C THR A 73 -10.80 -0.77 16.51
N GLU A 74 -12.03 -0.77 17.03
CA GLU A 74 -12.45 -1.73 18.04
C GLU A 74 -11.87 -3.10 17.68
N PRO A 75 -11.34 -3.85 18.65
CA PRO A 75 -10.81 -5.17 18.36
C PRO A 75 -11.96 -6.01 17.80
N GLU A 76 -12.01 -6.12 16.46
CA GLU A 76 -12.69 -7.22 15.81
C GLU A 76 -12.15 -8.45 16.52
N THR A 77 -13.06 -9.13 17.20
CA THR A 77 -12.77 -10.32 17.99
C THR A 77 -12.20 -11.35 17.02
N GLU A 78 -10.88 -11.37 16.85
CA GLU A 78 -10.21 -12.39 16.06
C GLU A 78 -10.60 -13.73 16.70
N PRO A 79 -11.16 -14.67 15.93
CA PRO A 79 -11.35 -16.01 16.45
C PRO A 79 -9.96 -16.55 16.78
N SER A 80 -9.72 -16.71 18.09
CA SER A 80 -8.54 -17.36 18.65
C SER A 80 -8.42 -18.74 18.04
N THR A 81 -7.54 -18.87 17.07
CA THR A 81 -6.94 -20.13 16.65
C THR A 81 -5.46 -19.83 16.52
N ASP A 82 -4.67 -20.65 17.21
CA ASP A 82 -3.24 -20.50 17.38
C ASP A 82 -2.55 -20.04 16.09
N LYS A 83 -1.88 -18.88 16.14
CA LYS A 83 -1.31 -18.24 14.94
C LYS A 83 -0.15 -19.06 14.40
N GLU A 84 -0.48 -20.02 13.55
CA GLU A 84 0.48 -20.68 12.69
C GLU A 84 1.05 -19.64 11.73
N CYS A 85 2.32 -19.31 11.95
CA CYS A 85 3.08 -18.35 11.16
C CYS A 85 3.16 -18.83 9.70
N SER A 86 2.40 -18.19 8.80
CA SER A 86 2.33 -18.52 7.38
C SER A 86 2.73 -17.34 6.50
N ASP A 87 3.22 -17.63 5.31
CA ASP A 87 3.53 -16.60 4.31
C ASP A 87 2.26 -16.10 3.64
N LYS A 88 2.07 -14.79 3.60
CA LYS A 88 0.94 -14.17 2.89
C LYS A 88 1.04 -14.36 1.38
N LEU A 89 2.27 -14.46 0.86
CA LEU A 89 2.57 -14.63 -0.57
C LEU A 89 3.65 -15.71 -0.74
N THR A 90 3.31 -16.97 -0.50
CA THR A 90 4.24 -18.11 -0.46
C THR A 90 5.21 -18.14 -1.65
N ASN A 91 4.72 -17.96 -2.87
CA ASN A 91 5.57 -18.00 -4.06
C ASN A 91 6.50 -16.79 -4.16
N VAL A 92 6.02 -15.60 -3.79
CA VAL A 92 6.85 -14.38 -3.79
C VAL A 92 7.94 -14.52 -2.74
N CYS A 93 7.58 -14.91 -1.51
CA CYS A 93 8.51 -15.14 -0.41
C CYS A 93 9.59 -16.16 -0.75
N ARG A 94 9.22 -17.29 -1.38
CA ARG A 94 10.17 -18.29 -1.86
C ARG A 94 11.12 -17.71 -2.91
N THR A 95 10.60 -17.00 -3.91
CA THR A 95 11.40 -16.40 -4.98
C THR A 95 12.37 -15.35 -4.43
N VAL A 96 11.91 -14.46 -3.55
CA VAL A 96 12.79 -13.42 -2.98
C VAL A 96 13.83 -13.99 -2.01
N LYS A 97 13.53 -15.13 -1.33
CA LYS A 97 14.54 -15.88 -0.57
C LYS A 97 15.57 -16.53 -1.49
N GLN A 98 15.14 -17.17 -2.58
CA GLN A 98 16.03 -17.77 -3.58
C GLN A 98 16.97 -16.73 -4.22
N LEU A 99 16.45 -15.54 -4.52
CA LEU A 99 17.23 -14.43 -5.08
C LEU A 99 18.05 -13.65 -4.04
N ARG A 100 17.99 -14.03 -2.75
CA ARG A 100 18.65 -13.33 -1.63
C ARG A 100 18.27 -11.85 -1.50
N VAL A 101 17.05 -11.50 -1.89
CA VAL A 101 16.47 -10.14 -1.79
C VAL A 101 15.60 -10.01 -0.53
N LEU A 102 15.26 -11.13 0.13
CA LEU A 102 14.50 -11.14 1.37
C LEU A 102 15.40 -10.84 2.58
N ASP A 103 15.24 -9.67 3.16
CA ASP A 103 15.89 -9.31 4.43
C ASP A 103 14.91 -9.46 5.60
N CYS A 104 15.05 -10.57 6.33
CA CYS A 104 14.24 -10.91 7.48
C CYS A 104 14.56 -10.10 8.74
N SER A 105 15.51 -9.16 8.72
CA SER A 105 15.74 -8.22 9.83
C SER A 105 14.61 -7.18 9.93
N TYR A 106 13.94 -6.90 8.81
CA TYR A 106 12.85 -5.92 8.77
C TYR A 106 11.50 -6.52 9.18
N GLY A 107 10.73 -5.74 9.96
CA GLY A 107 9.40 -6.15 10.43
C GLY A 107 8.40 -6.42 9.30
N TYR A 108 8.50 -5.71 8.16
CA TYR A 108 7.63 -5.98 7.01
C TYR A 108 7.93 -7.35 6.39
N ALA A 109 9.19 -7.75 6.29
CA ALA A 109 9.57 -9.04 5.73
C ALA A 109 9.02 -10.20 6.59
N LYS A 110 9.12 -10.09 7.92
CA LYS A 110 8.54 -11.08 8.84
C LYS A 110 7.01 -11.12 8.79
N LYS A 111 6.34 -9.97 8.57
CA LYS A 111 4.87 -9.90 8.49
C LYS A 111 4.30 -10.55 7.22
N PHE A 112 5.03 -10.46 6.09
CA PHE A 112 4.58 -11.00 4.81
C PHE A 112 5.14 -12.40 4.51
N CYS A 113 6.35 -12.67 4.95
CA CYS A 113 7.11 -13.88 4.67
C CYS A 113 7.53 -14.59 5.97
N CYS A 114 6.59 -14.69 6.93
CA CYS A 114 6.82 -15.22 8.27
C CYS A 114 7.43 -16.63 8.24
N ALA A 115 6.80 -17.57 7.53
CA ALA A 115 7.25 -18.95 7.44
C ALA A 115 8.59 -19.03 6.71
N THR A 116 8.75 -18.29 5.61
CA THR A 116 9.98 -18.24 4.83
C THR A 116 11.17 -17.69 5.63
N CYS A 117 10.94 -16.68 6.48
CA CYS A 117 11.94 -16.11 7.39
C CYS A 117 12.30 -17.03 8.57
N ASN A 118 11.32 -17.80 9.07
CA ASN A 118 11.53 -18.74 10.17
C ASN A 118 12.05 -20.11 9.71
N ALA A 119 11.96 -20.43 8.42
CA ALA A 119 12.51 -21.65 7.79
C ALA A 119 14.06 -21.59 7.67
N GLY A 120 14.75 -21.12 8.71
CA GLY A 120 16.17 -20.74 8.70
C GLY A 120 17.06 -21.41 9.76
N GLU A 121 16.58 -22.43 10.48
CA GLU A 121 17.42 -23.22 11.42
C GLU A 121 17.45 -24.74 11.13
N SER A 122 16.94 -25.19 9.98
CA SER A 122 17.19 -26.59 9.57
C SER A 122 17.27 -26.71 8.05
N GLY A 123 18.32 -27.34 7.57
CA GLY A 123 18.47 -27.74 6.17
C GLY A 123 19.50 -26.94 5.40
N SER A 124 20.77 -27.32 5.60
CA SER A 124 21.81 -27.21 4.56
C SER A 124 21.21 -27.66 3.21
N PRO A 125 21.36 -26.91 2.11
CA PRO A 125 21.02 -27.44 0.80
C PRO A 125 22.08 -28.49 0.46
N ASP A 126 21.69 -29.77 0.55
CA ASP A 126 22.42 -30.83 -0.10
C ASP A 126 22.56 -30.48 -1.57
N LEU A 127 23.82 -30.33 -1.98
CA LEU A 127 24.26 -30.38 -3.34
C LEU A 127 23.77 -31.68 -3.97
N TYR A 128 22.80 -31.60 -4.90
CA TYR A 128 22.69 -32.58 -5.96
C TYR A 128 22.50 -31.90 -7.31
N TYR A 129 23.59 -31.95 -8.06
CA TYR A 129 23.64 -31.93 -9.53
C TYR A 129 22.61 -32.90 -10.12
N ASN A 130 22.02 -32.56 -11.27
CA ASN A 130 22.09 -33.41 -12.45
C ASN A 130 21.76 -32.65 -13.73
N ASP A 131 22.67 -32.81 -14.69
CA ASP A 131 22.55 -32.56 -16.12
C ASP A 131 21.28 -33.17 -16.73
N HIS A 132 20.62 -32.41 -17.61
CA HIS A 132 20.38 -32.79 -19.01
C HIS A 132 19.80 -31.61 -19.83
#